data_AF-A0A946YIB1-F1
#
_entry.id   AF-A0A946YIB1-F1
#
_cell.length_a   1.000
_cell.length_b   1.000
_cell.length_c   1.000
_cell.angle_alpha   90.00
_cell.angle_beta   90.00
_cell.angle_gamma   90.00
#
_symmetry.space_group_name_H-M   'P 1'
#
loop_
_entity.id
_entity.type
_entity.pdbx_description
1 polymer ?
#
loop_
_entity_poly.entity_id
_entity_poly.type
_entity_poly.pdbx_seq_one_letter_code
_entity_poly.pdbx_strand_id
1 'polypeptide(L)'
;DLDHLLRLAELEQLSDTEMMRQLRRALLDPTAPTPSVEAILHALIPFKVVDHSHADAVVAISNTPDGEQLLKQLYGERVLILPYIMPGFVLARQVAEATRAIEWQTIEGIVLLHHGIFTFADDAKTSYENMIRLVSEAEAYLESCGAADAVATAFYPPTREDLLALSLLRREASDLLGAPALLNLDTSEEATGFASLEGVGDLATRGPLTPDHTIHAKAFAAVFSDDLSAGLTRFVQRYQQYFDRHAEPHHQCLDAMPRYGVWINKGLLHFAPGLKRLTVVKDITRHTVRAIQWGTALGGWQALPASDLFAVEYWELEQAKLKSNKPAPEFEGKVALVTGAASGIGRACVDEFVSRGAVVIALDIAPDLKSLFADRSAVLALSCDVTDSRAIDAALDTAVQEFGGIDLVVSNAGSFPASCAIADVVDADWEQTVQLNLTSHMKVLRACQPFLCNGIDPAVVFIGSKNVPAPGRGAAAYSASKAGLTQLARVAALELGAEGIRSNVLHPNAVFDTGIWNDEVLAQRAASYGLSVDDYKRNNVLKTEVTSKDVARLAALFASPVTGATTGAQIPIDGGNERVI
;
A
#
# COMPACT_ATOMS: atom_id res chain seq x y z
N ASP A 1 8.60 -27.03 23.29
CA ASP A 1 8.72 -27.83 24.52
C ASP A 1 7.91 -27.13 25.61
N LEU A 2 6.74 -27.71 25.94
CA LEU A 2 5.78 -27.12 26.89
C LEU A 2 6.33 -27.16 28.32
N ASP A 3 6.94 -28.27 28.72
CA ASP A 3 7.53 -28.43 30.06
C ASP A 3 8.63 -27.40 30.30
N HIS A 4 9.40 -27.07 29.25
CA HIS A 4 10.39 -26.01 29.33
C HIS A 4 9.75 -24.63 29.58
N LEU A 5 8.68 -24.29 28.87
CA LEU A 5 7.96 -23.03 29.05
C LEU A 5 7.37 -22.89 30.47
N LEU A 6 6.79 -23.97 30.99
CA LEU A 6 6.25 -24.01 32.36
C LEU A 6 7.34 -23.75 33.40
N ARG A 7 8.54 -24.34 33.25
CA ARG A 7 9.69 -24.03 34.13
C ARG A 7 10.16 -22.59 34.04
N LEU A 8 10.06 -21.96 32.86
CA LEU A 8 10.40 -20.53 32.74
C LEU A 8 9.43 -19.67 33.55
N ALA A 9 8.15 -20.03 33.60
CA ALA A 9 7.13 -19.29 34.34
C ALA A 9 7.33 -19.33 35.87
N GLU A 10 8.10 -20.29 36.39
CA GLU A 10 8.45 -20.38 37.82
C GLU A 10 9.55 -19.38 38.23
N LEU A 11 10.24 -18.77 37.26
CA LEU A 11 11.31 -17.82 37.54
C LEU A 11 10.77 -16.52 38.16
N GLU A 12 11.58 -15.88 39.01
CA GLU A 12 11.22 -14.56 39.53
C GLU A 12 11.43 -13.47 38.49
N GLN A 13 12.49 -13.56 37.69
CA GLN A 13 12.80 -12.55 36.68
C GLN A 13 13.38 -13.21 35.44
N LEU A 14 13.02 -12.66 34.28
CA LEU A 14 13.54 -13.08 32.99
C LEU A 14 13.61 -11.84 32.10
N SER A 15 14.81 -11.50 31.63
CA SER A 15 14.97 -10.39 30.68
C SER A 15 14.47 -10.79 29.30
N ASP A 16 14.08 -9.82 28.48
CA ASP A 16 13.57 -10.05 27.13
C ASP A 16 14.54 -10.85 26.24
N THR A 17 15.82 -10.50 26.27
CA THR A 17 16.87 -11.22 25.53
C THR A 17 16.97 -12.68 25.97
N GLU A 18 16.89 -12.92 27.28
CA GLU A 18 16.94 -14.28 27.82
C GLU A 18 15.68 -15.06 27.48
N MET A 19 14.50 -14.43 27.63
CA MET A 19 13.21 -15.00 27.26
C MET A 19 13.25 -15.47 25.81
N MET A 20 13.60 -14.61 24.86
CA MET A 20 13.64 -14.97 23.44
C MET A 20 14.66 -16.07 23.13
N ARG A 21 15.81 -16.07 23.82
CA ARG A 21 16.79 -17.15 23.70
C ARG A 21 16.22 -18.49 24.18
N GLN A 22 15.54 -18.49 25.32
CA GLN A 22 14.92 -19.70 25.88
C GLN A 22 13.75 -20.19 25.01
N LEU A 23 12.91 -19.27 24.52
CA LEU A 23 11.81 -19.59 23.59
C LEU A 23 12.34 -20.25 22.31
N ARG A 24 13.41 -19.70 21.71
CA ARG A 24 14.04 -20.32 20.53
C ARG A 24 14.65 -21.69 20.82
N ARG A 25 15.28 -21.87 21.98
CA ARG A 25 15.82 -23.19 22.39
C ARG A 25 14.73 -24.23 22.60
N ALA A 26 13.51 -23.80 22.92
CA ALA A 26 12.36 -24.67 23.15
C ALA A 26 11.59 -25.04 21.86
N LEU A 27 12.02 -24.57 20.68
CA LEU A 27 11.41 -24.94 19.41
C LEU A 27 11.55 -26.44 19.14
N LEU A 28 10.46 -27.07 18.71
CA LEU A 28 10.48 -28.46 18.23
C LEU A 28 11.07 -28.54 16.82
N ASP A 29 10.80 -27.53 16.00
CA ASP A 29 11.39 -27.33 14.67
C ASP A 29 12.28 -26.08 14.70
N PRO A 30 13.61 -26.22 14.60
CA PRO A 30 14.54 -25.09 14.58
C PRO A 30 14.35 -24.11 13.41
N THR A 31 13.63 -24.51 12.35
CA THR A 31 13.34 -23.68 11.18
C THR A 31 12.04 -22.87 11.31
N ALA A 32 11.25 -23.15 12.34
CA ALA A 32 10.00 -22.44 12.61
C ALA A 32 10.25 -20.95 12.92
N PRO A 33 9.24 -20.09 12.70
CA PRO A 33 9.30 -18.69 13.10
C PRO A 33 9.61 -18.53 14.60
N THR A 34 10.17 -17.37 14.94
CA THR A 34 10.40 -17.01 16.35
C THR A 34 9.06 -17.01 17.10
N PRO A 35 8.96 -17.67 18.27
CA PRO A 35 7.73 -17.67 19.07
C PRO A 35 7.31 -16.28 19.54
N SER A 36 6.01 -16.10 19.81
CA SER A 36 5.48 -14.89 20.45
C SER A 36 6.11 -14.66 21.83
N VAL A 37 6.23 -13.39 22.24
CA VAL A 37 6.62 -12.99 23.60
C VAL A 37 5.63 -13.51 24.66
N GLU A 38 4.42 -13.85 24.24
CA GLU A 38 3.36 -14.39 25.10
C GLU A 38 3.36 -15.93 25.17
N ALA A 39 4.32 -16.61 24.55
CA ALA A 39 4.37 -18.07 24.53
C ALA A 39 4.36 -18.69 25.95
N ILE A 40 4.96 -18.01 26.94
CA ILE A 40 4.94 -18.45 28.34
C ILE A 40 3.53 -18.31 28.94
N LEU A 41 2.81 -17.24 28.62
CA LEU A 41 1.43 -17.05 29.04
C LEU A 41 0.52 -18.15 28.47
N HIS A 42 0.62 -18.43 27.17
CA HIS A 42 -0.13 -19.53 26.55
C HIS A 42 0.17 -20.89 27.19
N ALA A 43 1.42 -21.14 27.58
CA ALA A 43 1.82 -22.38 28.24
C ALA A 43 1.24 -22.53 29.66
N LEU A 44 1.00 -21.42 30.36
CA LEU A 44 0.47 -21.42 31.73
C LEU A 44 -1.01 -21.81 31.82
N ILE A 45 -1.76 -21.60 30.74
CA ILE A 45 -3.17 -21.97 30.66
C ILE A 45 -3.24 -23.50 30.49
N PRO A 46 -3.80 -24.26 31.45
CA PRO A 46 -3.65 -25.72 31.54
C PRO A 46 -4.62 -26.48 30.62
N PHE A 47 -4.77 -26.01 29.38
CA PHE A 47 -5.67 -26.57 28.37
C PHE A 47 -4.92 -26.79 27.06
N LYS A 48 -5.37 -27.76 26.26
CA LYS A 48 -4.70 -28.11 25.00
C LYS A 48 -4.80 -27.04 23.93
N VAL A 49 -5.89 -26.28 23.93
CA VAL A 49 -6.14 -25.21 22.96
C VAL A 49 -6.40 -23.92 23.70
N VAL A 50 -5.70 -22.87 23.26
CA VAL A 50 -5.82 -21.50 23.76
C VAL A 50 -5.97 -20.60 22.56
N ASP A 51 -7.11 -19.94 22.46
CA ASP A 51 -7.33 -18.88 21.47
C ASP A 51 -7.08 -17.53 22.13
N HIS A 52 -6.40 -16.65 21.40
CA HIS A 52 -6.14 -15.28 21.81
C HIS A 52 -6.57 -14.34 20.69
N SER A 53 -7.33 -13.29 21.04
CA SER A 53 -7.83 -12.31 20.08
C SER A 53 -7.88 -10.91 20.68
N HIS A 54 -7.69 -9.91 19.83
CA HIS A 54 -7.88 -8.49 20.11
C HIS A 54 -9.25 -8.02 19.62
N ALA A 55 -10.31 -8.74 20.00
CA ALA A 55 -11.65 -8.50 19.48
C ALA A 55 -12.13 -7.07 19.78
N ASP A 56 -12.49 -6.32 18.74
CA ASP A 56 -12.83 -4.90 18.83
C ASP A 56 -13.86 -4.60 19.92
N ALA A 57 -14.92 -5.41 20.03
CA ALA A 57 -15.98 -5.19 21.00
C ALA A 57 -15.46 -5.25 22.44
N VAL A 58 -14.62 -6.24 22.75
CA VAL A 58 -14.05 -6.44 24.09
C VAL A 58 -13.07 -5.32 24.40
N VAL A 59 -12.17 -5.00 23.48
CA VAL A 59 -11.16 -3.96 23.70
C VAL A 59 -11.80 -2.56 23.73
N ALA A 60 -12.86 -2.31 22.95
CA ALA A 60 -13.60 -1.06 23.00
C ALA A 60 -14.22 -0.82 24.38
N ILE A 61 -14.84 -1.83 25.00
CA ILE A 61 -15.34 -1.74 26.37
C ILE A 61 -14.18 -1.58 27.35
N SER A 62 -13.12 -2.38 27.18
CA SER A 62 -11.94 -2.34 28.04
C SER A 62 -11.27 -0.96 28.08
N ASN A 63 -11.29 -0.23 26.96
CA ASN A 63 -10.62 1.06 26.79
C ASN A 63 -11.53 2.24 27.14
N THR A 64 -12.48 2.03 28.06
CA THR A 64 -13.31 3.08 28.66
C THR A 64 -12.88 3.33 30.10
N PRO A 65 -13.15 4.52 30.68
CA PRO A 65 -12.83 4.80 32.08
C PRO A 65 -13.36 3.77 33.09
N ASP A 66 -14.54 3.18 32.81
CA ASP A 66 -15.19 2.18 33.67
C ASP A 66 -15.05 0.74 33.11
N GLY A 67 -14.14 0.52 32.15
CA GLY A 67 -14.07 -0.72 31.37
C GLY A 67 -13.93 -2.00 32.20
N GLU A 68 -13.14 -1.96 33.28
CA GLU A 68 -13.01 -3.09 34.22
C GLU A 68 -14.36 -3.46 34.86
N GLN A 69 -15.10 -2.45 35.32
CA GLN A 69 -16.40 -2.65 35.96
C GLN A 69 -17.44 -3.17 34.96
N LEU A 70 -17.46 -2.62 33.75
CA LEU A 70 -18.37 -3.04 32.69
C LEU A 70 -18.13 -4.49 32.27
N LEU A 71 -16.86 -4.87 32.07
CA LEU A 71 -16.51 -6.25 31.73
C LEU A 71 -16.86 -7.23 32.87
N LYS A 72 -16.67 -6.82 34.14
CA LYS A 72 -17.08 -7.62 35.30
C LYS A 72 -18.59 -7.79 35.38
N GLN A 73 -19.36 -6.76 35.04
CA GLN A 73 -20.82 -6.86 34.97
C GLN A 73 -21.29 -7.75 33.83
N LEU A 74 -20.62 -7.68 32.68
CA LEU A 74 -20.96 -8.45 31.49
C LEU A 74 -20.68 -9.94 31.68
N TYR A 75 -19.47 -10.30 32.12
CA TYR A 75 -19.04 -11.69 32.17
C TYR A 75 -19.23 -12.35 33.54
N GLY A 76 -19.30 -11.56 34.62
CA GLY A 76 -19.32 -12.06 35.98
C GLY A 76 -18.06 -12.86 36.31
N GLU A 77 -18.22 -13.91 37.12
CA GLU A 77 -17.11 -14.79 37.54
C GLU A 77 -16.64 -15.75 36.44
N ARG A 78 -17.29 -15.77 35.27
CA ARG A 78 -16.90 -16.66 34.15
C ARG A 78 -15.61 -16.22 33.47
N VAL A 79 -15.24 -14.95 33.57
CA VAL A 79 -14.06 -14.40 32.90
C VAL A 79 -13.20 -13.66 33.91
N LEU A 80 -11.95 -14.07 34.00
CA LEU A 80 -10.96 -13.39 34.85
C LEU A 80 -10.52 -12.09 34.18
N ILE A 81 -10.76 -10.95 34.83
CA ILE A 81 -10.37 -9.63 34.31
C ILE A 81 -9.15 -9.12 35.07
N LEU A 82 -8.08 -8.83 34.35
CA LEU A 82 -6.79 -8.40 34.91
C LEU A 82 -6.39 -7.03 34.36
N PRO A 83 -5.77 -6.17 35.21
CA PRO A 83 -5.31 -4.87 34.77
C PRO A 83 -4.16 -5.01 33.77
N TYR A 84 -4.02 -4.02 32.89
CA TYR A 84 -2.95 -3.97 31.91
C TYR A 84 -1.57 -4.09 32.56
N ILE A 85 -0.72 -4.89 31.94
CA ILE A 85 0.72 -4.92 32.16
C ILE A 85 1.41 -5.16 30.82
N MET A 86 2.66 -4.72 30.71
CA MET A 86 3.46 -4.90 29.51
C MET A 86 3.47 -6.38 29.06
N PRO A 87 3.20 -6.68 27.77
CA PRO A 87 3.30 -8.03 27.24
C PRO A 87 4.68 -8.67 27.47
N GLY A 88 4.72 -10.01 27.55
CA GLY A 88 5.95 -10.77 27.79
C GLY A 88 5.96 -11.46 29.16
N PHE A 89 7.15 -11.58 29.77
CA PHE A 89 7.34 -12.38 30.98
C PHE A 89 6.54 -11.87 32.19
N VAL A 90 6.49 -10.55 32.38
CA VAL A 90 5.77 -9.93 33.51
C VAL A 90 4.26 -10.18 33.42
N LEU A 91 3.71 -10.17 32.20
CA LEU A 91 2.32 -10.54 31.96
C LEU A 91 2.05 -12.00 32.29
N ALA A 92 2.91 -12.91 31.82
CA ALA A 92 2.80 -14.34 32.14
C ALA A 92 2.81 -14.57 33.67
N ARG A 93 3.68 -13.86 34.41
CA ARG A 93 3.71 -13.92 35.88
C ARG A 93 2.43 -13.42 36.54
N GLN A 94 1.87 -12.30 36.07
CA GLN A 94 0.62 -11.76 36.62
C GLN A 94 -0.53 -12.78 36.47
N VAL A 95 -0.64 -13.42 35.29
CA VAL A 95 -1.65 -14.46 35.07
C VAL A 95 -1.37 -15.69 35.92
N ALA A 96 -0.12 -16.14 36.02
CA ALA A 96 0.24 -17.25 36.91
C ALA A 96 -0.16 -16.98 38.36
N GLU A 97 0.10 -15.77 38.87
CA GLU A 97 -0.25 -15.36 40.23
C GLU A 97 -1.76 -15.27 40.45
N ALA A 98 -2.49 -14.63 39.51
CA ALA A 98 -3.94 -14.46 39.60
C ALA A 98 -4.69 -15.81 39.57
N THR A 99 -4.14 -16.79 38.84
CA THR A 99 -4.76 -18.10 38.65
C THR A 99 -4.37 -19.15 39.70
N ARG A 100 -3.45 -18.86 40.62
CA ARG A 100 -3.00 -19.85 41.65
C ARG A 100 -4.13 -20.41 42.52
N ALA A 101 -5.13 -19.60 42.80
CA ALA A 101 -6.26 -19.94 43.67
C ALA A 101 -7.57 -20.12 42.89
N ILE A 102 -7.52 -20.07 41.55
CA ILE A 102 -8.69 -20.21 40.69
C ILE A 102 -8.81 -21.66 40.24
N GLU A 103 -10.01 -22.23 40.35
CA GLU A 103 -10.33 -23.49 39.70
C GLU A 103 -10.57 -23.21 38.21
N TRP A 104 -9.65 -23.65 37.34
CA TRP A 104 -9.72 -23.36 35.90
C TRP A 104 -11.03 -23.80 35.22
N GLN A 105 -11.75 -24.75 35.80
CA GLN A 105 -13.05 -25.21 35.31
C GLN A 105 -14.19 -24.21 35.58
N THR A 106 -13.99 -23.21 36.45
CA THR A 106 -15.00 -22.19 36.77
C THR A 106 -14.91 -20.96 35.88
N ILE A 107 -13.84 -20.83 35.08
CA ILE A 107 -13.64 -19.74 34.15
C ILE A 107 -13.60 -20.25 32.70
N GLU A 108 -14.12 -19.45 31.80
CA GLU A 108 -14.23 -19.73 30.36
C GLU A 108 -13.26 -18.86 29.53
N GLY A 109 -12.71 -17.81 30.15
CA GLY A 109 -11.75 -16.93 29.53
C GLY A 109 -11.03 -15.98 30.47
N ILE A 110 -10.04 -15.26 29.94
CA ILE A 110 -9.30 -14.19 30.60
C ILE A 110 -9.37 -12.95 29.72
N VAL A 111 -9.68 -11.79 30.30
CA VAL A 111 -9.55 -10.49 29.63
C VAL A 111 -8.43 -9.72 30.30
N LEU A 112 -7.47 -9.31 29.49
CA LEU A 112 -6.41 -8.39 29.87
C LEU A 112 -6.83 -6.99 29.41
N LEU A 113 -7.00 -6.06 30.36
CA LEU A 113 -7.43 -4.70 30.03
C LEU A 113 -6.45 -4.06 29.03
N HIS A 114 -6.99 -3.34 28.05
CA HIS A 114 -6.27 -2.68 26.95
C HIS A 114 -5.52 -3.60 26.00
N HIS A 115 -5.69 -4.92 26.13
CA HIS A 115 -4.98 -5.89 25.33
C HIS A 115 -5.96 -6.76 24.55
N GLY A 116 -6.72 -7.63 25.23
CA GLY A 116 -7.57 -8.59 24.54
C GLY A 116 -8.11 -9.70 25.41
N ILE A 117 -8.64 -10.72 24.75
CA ILE A 117 -9.34 -11.85 25.36
C ILE A 117 -8.65 -13.17 25.02
N PHE A 118 -8.64 -14.08 25.98
CA PHE A 118 -8.19 -15.45 25.85
C PHE A 118 -9.35 -16.39 26.18
N THR A 119 -9.52 -17.43 25.38
CA THR A 119 -10.37 -18.57 25.71
C THR A 119 -9.57 -19.85 25.58
N PHE A 120 -10.05 -20.91 26.22
CA PHE A 120 -9.31 -22.14 26.31
C PHE A 120 -10.21 -23.34 26.55
N ALA A 121 -9.80 -24.49 26.02
CA ALA A 121 -10.44 -25.79 26.23
C ALA A 121 -9.52 -26.95 25.83
N ASP A 122 -9.90 -28.18 26.16
CA ASP A 122 -9.18 -29.38 25.72
C ASP A 122 -9.43 -29.76 24.25
N ASP A 123 -10.39 -29.10 23.60
CA ASP A 123 -10.67 -29.25 22.17
C ASP A 123 -10.83 -27.89 21.48
N ALA A 124 -10.44 -27.82 20.22
CA ALA A 124 -10.38 -26.56 19.48
C ALA A 124 -11.76 -25.96 19.22
N LYS A 125 -12.79 -26.80 19.07
CA LYS A 125 -14.14 -26.32 18.79
C LYS A 125 -14.70 -25.59 20.01
N THR A 126 -14.59 -26.17 21.19
CA THR A 126 -15.09 -25.55 22.43
C THR A 126 -14.35 -24.24 22.74
N SER A 127 -13.03 -24.19 22.60
CA SER A 127 -12.24 -22.96 22.81
C SER A 127 -12.71 -21.83 21.88
N TYR A 128 -12.92 -22.15 20.60
CA TYR A 128 -13.38 -21.19 19.60
C TYR A 128 -14.84 -20.79 19.78
N GLU A 129 -15.73 -21.71 20.14
CA GLU A 129 -17.13 -21.41 20.47
C GLU A 129 -17.25 -20.52 21.72
N ASN A 130 -16.38 -20.71 22.71
CA ASN A 130 -16.27 -19.81 23.86
C ASN A 130 -15.82 -18.41 23.41
N MET A 131 -14.83 -18.31 22.50
CA MET A 131 -14.38 -17.02 21.95
C MET A 131 -15.53 -16.29 21.26
N ILE A 132 -16.24 -16.96 20.35
CA ILE A 132 -17.40 -16.38 19.66
C ILE A 132 -18.46 -15.94 20.66
N ARG A 133 -18.82 -16.79 21.63
CA ARG A 133 -19.85 -16.47 22.61
C ARG A 133 -19.50 -15.21 23.41
N LEU A 134 -18.30 -15.16 23.99
CA LEU A 134 -17.90 -14.03 24.83
C LEU A 134 -17.79 -12.74 24.01
N VAL A 135 -17.23 -12.79 22.80
CA VAL A 135 -17.18 -11.63 21.91
C VAL A 135 -18.59 -11.16 21.51
N SER A 136 -19.49 -12.08 21.16
CA SER A 136 -20.88 -11.74 20.82
C SER A 136 -21.67 -11.19 22.01
N GLU A 137 -21.37 -11.60 23.24
CA GLU A 137 -21.94 -10.96 24.44
C GLU A 137 -21.48 -9.50 24.55
N ALA A 138 -20.20 -9.20 24.26
CA ALA A 138 -19.70 -7.82 24.21
C ALA A 138 -20.31 -6.99 23.06
N GLU A 139 -20.47 -7.59 21.87
CA GLU A 139 -21.15 -6.95 20.74
C GLU A 139 -22.61 -6.61 21.08
N ALA A 140 -23.35 -7.58 21.64
CA ALA A 140 -24.74 -7.38 22.07
C ALA A 140 -24.85 -6.33 23.18
N TYR A 141 -23.86 -6.25 24.08
CA TYR A 141 -23.79 -5.19 25.08
C TYR A 141 -23.63 -3.81 24.43
N LEU A 142 -22.71 -3.66 23.46
CA LEU A 142 -22.52 -2.42 22.71
C LEU A 142 -23.79 -1.99 21.96
N GLU A 143 -24.48 -2.93 21.33
CA GLU A 143 -25.78 -2.69 20.69
C GLU A 143 -26.83 -2.22 21.72
N SER A 144 -26.92 -2.89 22.87
CA SER A 144 -27.90 -2.54 23.92
C SER A 144 -27.71 -1.14 24.50
N CYS A 145 -26.47 -0.64 24.50
CA CYS A 145 -26.13 0.72 24.91
C CYS A 145 -26.29 1.76 23.79
N GLY A 146 -26.66 1.35 22.57
CA GLY A 146 -26.73 2.21 21.39
C GLY A 146 -25.36 2.63 20.83
N ALA A 147 -24.27 2.00 21.29
CA ALA A 147 -22.92 2.32 20.83
C ALA A 147 -22.70 1.88 19.37
N ALA A 148 -23.31 0.77 18.95
CA ALA A 148 -23.25 0.30 17.56
C ALA A 148 -23.82 1.34 16.57
N ASP A 149 -24.94 1.98 16.94
CA ASP A 149 -25.60 3.02 16.14
C ASP A 149 -24.89 4.39 16.24
N ALA A 150 -23.93 4.54 17.15
CA ALA A 150 -23.19 5.78 17.38
C ALA A 150 -22.02 5.99 16.40
N VAL A 151 -21.73 5.02 15.53
CA VAL A 151 -20.69 5.15 14.50
C VAL A 151 -21.14 6.21 13.48
N ALA A 152 -20.42 7.33 13.44
CA ALA A 152 -20.73 8.43 12.55
C ALA A 152 -20.49 8.05 11.09
N THR A 153 -21.40 8.50 10.23
CA THR A 153 -21.30 8.36 8.78
C THR A 153 -21.46 9.71 8.12
N ALA A 154 -20.63 10.03 7.12
CA ALA A 154 -20.79 11.22 6.29
C ALA A 154 -20.25 10.96 4.88
N PHE A 155 -20.60 11.83 3.93
CA PHE A 155 -20.15 11.71 2.55
C PHE A 155 -19.31 12.94 2.15
N TYR A 156 -18.14 12.69 1.57
CA TYR A 156 -17.28 13.73 1.04
C TYR A 156 -16.64 13.29 -0.28
N PRO A 157 -16.95 13.95 -1.41
CA PRO A 157 -16.26 13.73 -2.67
C PRO A 157 -15.00 14.62 -2.74
N PRO A 158 -13.78 14.05 -2.84
CA PRO A 158 -12.56 14.84 -2.98
C PRO A 158 -12.57 15.72 -4.23
N THR A 159 -12.10 16.96 -4.10
CA THR A 159 -11.90 17.86 -5.23
C THR A 159 -10.50 17.70 -5.83
N ARG A 160 -10.28 18.27 -7.02
CA ARG A 160 -8.96 18.27 -7.64
C ARG A 160 -7.91 19.00 -6.79
N GLU A 161 -8.30 20.03 -6.06
CA GLU A 161 -7.42 20.76 -5.13
C GLU A 161 -6.98 19.86 -3.97
N ASP A 162 -7.92 19.08 -3.42
CA ASP A 162 -7.61 18.11 -2.35
C ASP A 162 -6.60 17.07 -2.80
N LEU A 163 -6.77 16.55 -4.01
CA LEU A 163 -5.87 15.54 -4.59
C LEU A 163 -4.48 16.11 -4.88
N LEU A 164 -4.37 17.38 -5.27
CA LEU A 164 -3.09 18.05 -5.42
C LEU A 164 -2.41 18.25 -4.06
N ALA A 165 -3.15 18.70 -3.05
CA ALA A 165 -2.65 18.82 -1.69
C ALA A 165 -2.20 17.46 -1.13
N LEU A 166 -2.96 16.39 -1.42
CA LEU A 166 -2.63 15.01 -1.08
C LEU A 166 -1.28 14.58 -1.69
N SER A 167 -1.06 14.93 -2.95
CA SER A 167 0.19 14.61 -3.64
C SER A 167 1.41 15.34 -3.09
N LEU A 168 1.23 16.60 -2.67
CA LEU A 168 2.28 17.33 -1.98
C LEU A 168 2.56 16.73 -0.59
N LEU A 169 1.51 16.42 0.17
CA LEU A 169 1.64 15.79 1.49
C LEU A 169 2.36 14.42 1.40
N ARG A 170 2.08 13.63 0.36
CA ARG A 170 2.78 12.37 0.11
C ARG A 170 4.28 12.58 -0.10
N ARG A 171 4.67 13.62 -0.84
CA ARG A 171 6.07 13.97 -1.05
C ARG A 171 6.76 14.33 0.27
N GLU A 172 6.16 15.22 1.05
CA GLU A 172 6.71 15.62 2.35
C GLU A 172 6.82 14.43 3.32
N ALA A 173 5.82 13.54 3.33
CA ALA A 173 5.86 12.30 4.11
C ALA A 173 7.00 11.36 3.66
N SER A 174 7.26 11.28 2.36
CA SER A 174 8.36 10.50 1.80
C SER A 174 9.73 11.09 2.18
N ASP A 175 9.85 12.41 2.23
CA ASP A 175 11.06 13.09 2.70
C ASP A 175 11.35 12.77 4.18
N LEU A 176 10.31 12.70 5.02
CA LEU A 176 10.44 12.29 6.43
C LEU A 176 10.84 10.82 6.60
N LEU A 177 10.34 9.95 5.71
CA LEU A 177 10.72 8.54 5.68
C LEU A 177 12.14 8.32 5.14
N GLY A 178 12.62 9.23 4.28
CA GLY A 178 13.88 9.06 3.53
C GLY A 178 13.77 8.07 2.37
N ALA A 179 12.55 7.71 1.98
CA ALA A 179 12.24 6.77 0.90
C ALA A 179 10.84 7.07 0.35
N PRO A 180 10.50 6.62 -0.87
CA PRO A 180 9.15 6.76 -1.40
C PRO A 180 8.10 6.14 -0.48
N ALA A 181 7.02 6.87 -0.22
CA ALA A 181 5.86 6.37 0.52
C ALA A 181 4.61 6.37 -0.36
N LEU A 182 3.64 5.55 0.00
CA LEU A 182 2.26 5.62 -0.49
C LEU A 182 1.40 6.39 0.51
N LEU A 183 0.39 7.08 -0.02
CA LEU A 183 -0.59 7.81 0.79
C LEU A 183 -2.00 7.53 0.26
N ASN A 184 -2.91 7.08 1.11
CA ASN A 184 -4.31 6.84 0.74
C ASN A 184 -5.24 7.83 1.43
N LEU A 185 -6.23 8.36 0.71
CA LEU A 185 -7.36 9.10 1.27
C LEU A 185 -8.60 8.19 1.29
N ASP A 186 -8.99 7.77 2.48
CA ASP A 186 -10.21 7.00 2.73
C ASP A 186 -11.38 7.95 2.99
N THR A 187 -12.29 8.02 2.02
CA THR A 187 -13.57 8.75 2.09
C THR A 187 -14.77 7.80 2.17
N SER A 188 -14.57 6.60 2.72
CA SER A 188 -15.71 5.75 3.09
C SER A 188 -16.61 6.46 4.11
N GLU A 189 -17.87 6.07 4.16
CA GLU A 189 -18.87 6.78 4.97
C GLU A 189 -18.45 6.87 6.45
N GLU A 190 -17.94 5.76 7.01
CA GLU A 190 -17.42 5.72 8.39
C GLU A 190 -16.16 6.59 8.58
N ALA A 191 -15.24 6.59 7.62
CA ALA A 191 -14.01 7.38 7.72
C ALA A 191 -14.30 8.89 7.68
N THR A 192 -15.15 9.33 6.75
CA THR A 192 -15.58 10.73 6.66
C THR A 192 -16.47 11.11 7.85
N GLY A 193 -17.32 10.19 8.31
CA GLY A 193 -18.15 10.40 9.51
C GLY A 193 -17.31 10.62 10.76
N PHE A 194 -16.34 9.75 11.02
CA PHE A 194 -15.38 9.93 12.11
C PHE A 194 -14.61 11.25 11.98
N ALA A 195 -14.10 11.56 10.79
CA ALA A 195 -13.38 12.81 10.52
C ALA A 195 -14.21 14.09 10.70
N SER A 196 -15.55 13.96 10.75
CA SER A 196 -16.50 15.06 10.93
C SER A 196 -16.99 15.21 12.38
N LEU A 197 -16.53 14.36 13.31
CA LEU A 197 -16.88 14.47 14.72
C LEU A 197 -16.33 15.75 15.34
N GLU A 198 -17.11 16.37 16.23
CA GLU A 198 -16.64 17.49 17.05
C GLU A 198 -15.49 17.01 17.95
N GLY A 199 -14.37 17.74 17.94
CA GLY A 199 -13.19 17.38 18.73
C GLY A 199 -12.42 16.16 18.19
N VAL A 200 -12.63 15.72 16.95
CA VAL A 200 -11.95 14.55 16.37
C VAL A 200 -10.41 14.62 16.47
N GLY A 201 -9.83 15.82 16.42
CA GLY A 201 -8.38 16.00 16.59
C GLY A 201 -7.88 15.53 17.96
N ASP A 202 -8.66 15.71 19.01
CA ASP A 202 -8.35 15.15 20.33
C ASP A 202 -8.55 13.62 20.31
N LEU A 203 -9.75 13.16 19.91
CA LEU A 203 -10.10 11.73 19.88
C LEU A 203 -9.07 10.88 19.11
N ALA A 204 -8.68 11.32 17.90
CA ALA A 204 -7.73 10.60 17.06
C ALA A 204 -6.30 10.56 17.63
N THR A 205 -5.94 11.49 18.53
CA THR A 205 -4.59 11.58 19.11
C THR A 205 -4.47 10.95 20.50
N ARG A 206 -5.54 10.34 21.02
CA ARG A 206 -5.53 9.65 22.33
C ARG A 206 -4.75 8.35 22.33
N GLY A 207 -4.70 7.66 21.18
CA GLY A 207 -3.90 6.45 20.99
C GLY A 207 -4.67 5.29 20.39
N PRO A 208 -3.95 4.21 20.04
CA PRO A 208 -4.51 3.06 19.33
C PRO A 208 -5.33 2.13 20.24
N LEU A 209 -6.02 1.16 19.62
CA LEU A 209 -6.87 0.17 20.29
C LEU A 209 -6.08 -0.75 21.22
N THR A 210 -4.93 -1.27 20.78
CA THR A 210 -4.08 -2.20 21.52
C THR A 210 -2.59 -1.83 21.45
N PRO A 211 -1.74 -2.36 22.35
CA PRO A 211 -0.28 -2.34 22.20
C PRO A 211 0.19 -2.71 20.79
N ASP A 212 -0.32 -3.82 20.25
CA ASP A 212 0.06 -4.35 18.94
C ASP A 212 -0.31 -3.41 17.78
N HIS A 213 -1.37 -2.61 17.92
CA HIS A 213 -1.69 -1.59 16.92
C HIS A 213 -0.66 -0.45 16.91
N THR A 214 -0.02 -0.16 18.05
CA THR A 214 0.98 0.92 18.18
C THR A 214 2.16 0.73 17.25
N ILE A 215 2.64 -0.50 17.08
CA ILE A 215 3.82 -0.79 16.23
C ILE A 215 3.50 -0.60 14.73
N HIS A 216 2.22 -0.57 14.36
CA HIS A 216 1.77 -0.40 12.98
C HIS A 216 1.24 1.01 12.70
N ALA A 217 0.60 1.65 13.69
CA ALA A 217 -0.09 2.92 13.56
C ALA A 217 0.63 4.10 14.25
N LYS A 218 1.73 3.84 14.98
CA LYS A 218 2.35 4.75 15.96
C LYS A 218 1.43 5.07 17.15
N ALA A 219 1.96 5.79 18.13
CA ALA A 219 1.24 6.13 19.36
C ALA A 219 0.03 7.05 19.17
N PHE A 220 -0.06 7.80 18.08
CA PHE A 220 -1.19 8.71 17.82
C PHE A 220 -1.29 9.10 16.34
N ALA A 221 -2.50 9.51 15.92
CA ALA A 221 -2.75 10.03 14.58
C ALA A 221 -2.11 11.41 14.34
N ALA A 222 -1.90 11.77 13.08
CA ALA A 222 -1.75 13.16 12.67
C ALA A 222 -3.13 13.85 12.54
N VAL A 223 -3.16 15.18 12.69
CA VAL A 223 -4.39 15.98 12.57
C VAL A 223 -4.20 17.07 11.51
N PHE A 224 -5.02 16.98 10.47
CA PHE A 224 -4.95 17.82 9.30
C PHE A 224 -6.21 18.67 9.16
N SER A 225 -5.98 19.97 8.97
CA SER A 225 -6.97 20.97 8.58
C SER A 225 -6.84 21.24 7.07
N ASP A 226 -7.18 22.43 6.59
CA ASP A 226 -6.98 22.78 5.18
C ASP A 226 -5.48 22.83 4.79
N ASP A 227 -4.62 23.31 5.70
CA ASP A 227 -3.16 23.26 5.53
C ASP A 227 -2.59 21.91 6.01
N LEU A 228 -2.36 21.01 5.05
CA LEU A 228 -1.81 19.67 5.28
C LEU A 228 -0.36 19.70 5.76
N SER A 229 0.49 20.54 5.17
CA SER A 229 1.91 20.66 5.51
C SER A 229 2.12 21.16 6.94
N ALA A 230 1.29 22.12 7.38
CA ALA A 230 1.28 22.55 8.77
C ALA A 230 0.83 21.42 9.71
N GLY A 231 -0.16 20.61 9.30
CA GLY A 231 -0.58 19.42 10.04
C GLY A 231 0.54 18.40 10.22
N LEU A 232 1.28 18.13 9.14
CA LEU A 232 2.44 17.23 9.17
C LEU A 232 3.55 17.78 10.09
N THR A 233 3.85 19.07 9.98
CA THR A 233 4.85 19.74 10.83
C THR A 233 4.48 19.63 12.32
N ARG A 234 3.21 19.84 12.68
CA ARG A 234 2.73 19.68 14.06
C ARG A 234 2.88 18.24 14.54
N PHE A 235 2.59 17.25 13.69
CA PHE A 235 2.79 15.85 14.02
C PHE A 235 4.26 15.55 14.33
N VAL A 236 5.18 15.97 13.46
CA VAL A 236 6.63 15.77 13.66
C VAL A 236 7.10 16.39 14.96
N GLN A 237 6.69 17.63 15.26
CA GLN A 237 7.04 18.30 16.52
C GLN A 237 6.52 17.54 17.75
N ARG A 238 5.25 17.09 17.71
CA ARG A 238 4.65 16.29 18.79
C ARG A 238 5.36 14.95 18.96
N TYR A 239 5.72 14.28 17.86
CA TYR A 239 6.42 13.01 17.88
C TYR A 239 7.83 13.15 18.47
N GLN A 240 8.55 14.22 18.12
CA GLN A 240 9.85 14.52 18.72
C GLN A 240 9.73 14.78 20.23
N GLN A 241 8.75 15.57 20.66
CA GLN A 241 8.50 15.82 22.09
C GLN A 241 8.13 14.55 22.85
N TYR A 242 7.33 13.67 22.23
CA TYR A 242 6.99 12.36 22.76
C TYR A 242 8.24 11.50 22.93
N PHE A 243 9.13 11.46 21.93
CA PHE A 243 10.41 10.79 22.04
C PHE A 243 11.28 11.37 23.15
N ASP A 244 11.52 12.69 23.15
CA ASP A 244 12.39 13.35 24.13
C ASP A 244 11.93 13.15 25.58
N ARG A 245 10.62 13.01 25.80
CA ARG A 245 10.03 12.81 27.13
C ARG A 245 10.22 11.40 27.69
N HIS A 246 10.25 10.39 26.83
CA HIS A 246 10.19 8.98 27.23
C HIS A 246 11.43 8.17 26.84
N ALA A 247 12.26 8.68 25.94
CA ALA A 247 13.47 8.01 25.49
C ALA A 247 14.51 7.83 26.60
N GLU A 248 15.32 6.80 26.42
CA GLU A 248 16.48 6.48 27.24
C GLU A 248 17.73 6.64 26.37
N PRO A 249 18.94 6.76 26.94
CA PRO A 249 20.16 7.02 26.17
C PRO A 249 20.48 6.02 25.04
N HIS A 250 19.91 4.81 25.10
CA HIS A 250 20.11 3.78 24.08
C HIS A 250 19.06 3.82 22.95
N HIS A 251 17.97 4.57 23.12
CA HIS A 251 16.91 4.67 22.12
C HIS A 251 17.34 5.56 20.95
N GLN A 252 16.98 5.15 19.73
CA GLN A 252 17.07 5.97 18.52
C GLN A 252 15.67 6.30 18.06
N CYS A 253 15.40 7.59 17.79
CA CYS A 253 14.10 8.04 17.30
C CYS A 253 13.76 7.35 15.97
N LEU A 254 12.55 6.79 15.88
CA LEU A 254 12.03 6.20 14.64
C LEU A 254 11.68 7.29 13.62
N ASP A 255 11.36 6.90 12.38
CA ASP A 255 10.93 7.86 11.37
C ASP A 255 9.72 8.68 11.85
N ALA A 256 9.70 9.97 11.53
CA ALA A 256 8.66 10.89 11.95
C ALA A 256 7.48 10.96 10.96
N MET A 257 7.43 10.07 9.96
CA MET A 257 6.28 9.98 9.06
C MET A 257 5.09 9.41 9.84
N PRO A 258 3.91 10.05 9.83
CA PRO A 258 2.72 9.46 10.42
C PRO A 258 2.40 8.11 9.76
N ARG A 259 1.60 7.28 10.42
CA ARG A 259 1.04 6.08 9.79
C ARG A 259 -0.42 6.30 9.40
N TYR A 260 -1.16 7.05 10.21
CA TYR A 260 -2.47 7.54 9.82
C TYR A 260 -2.73 8.95 10.36
N GLY A 261 -3.74 9.61 9.83
CA GLY A 261 -4.20 10.90 10.30
C GLY A 261 -5.65 11.17 9.94
N VAL A 262 -6.25 12.13 10.64
CA VAL A 262 -7.59 12.63 10.34
C VAL A 262 -7.49 13.91 9.52
N TRP A 263 -8.14 13.94 8.37
CA TRP A 263 -8.38 15.17 7.62
C TRP A 263 -9.77 15.68 7.94
N ILE A 264 -9.83 16.71 8.78
CA ILE A 264 -11.06 17.24 9.37
C ILE A 264 -12.13 17.46 8.28
N ASN A 265 -13.31 16.88 8.49
CA ASN A 265 -14.48 16.89 7.59
C ASN A 265 -14.32 16.18 6.23
N LYS A 266 -13.17 15.55 5.94
CA LYS A 266 -12.89 14.95 4.63
C LYS A 266 -12.73 13.44 4.68
N GLY A 267 -12.00 12.93 5.67
CA GLY A 267 -11.76 11.49 5.81
C GLY A 267 -10.49 11.15 6.56
N LEU A 268 -10.00 9.94 6.33
CA LEU A 268 -8.77 9.43 6.94
C LEU A 268 -7.63 9.36 5.93
N LEU A 269 -6.43 9.72 6.37
CA LEU A 269 -5.21 9.62 5.60
C LEU A 269 -4.37 8.46 6.13
N HIS A 270 -3.88 7.60 5.25
CA HIS A 270 -3.03 6.46 5.60
C HIS A 270 -1.71 6.55 4.86
N PHE A 271 -0.60 6.29 5.56
CA PHE A 271 0.76 6.46 5.08
C PHE A 271 1.55 5.18 5.30
N ALA A 272 2.31 4.76 4.30
CA ALA A 272 3.11 3.55 4.40
C ALA A 272 4.28 3.53 3.40
N PRO A 273 5.38 2.83 3.70
CA PRO A 273 6.49 2.66 2.77
C PRO A 273 6.13 1.84 1.52
N GLY A 274 5.06 1.05 1.56
CA GLY A 274 4.65 0.20 0.45
C GLY A 274 3.26 -0.42 0.66
N LEU A 275 2.74 -1.07 -0.37
CA LEU A 275 1.33 -1.49 -0.42
C LEU A 275 0.94 -2.44 0.72
N LYS A 276 1.75 -3.46 1.01
CA LYS A 276 1.46 -4.42 2.09
C LYS A 276 1.27 -3.69 3.43
N ARG A 277 2.11 -2.69 3.71
CA ARG A 277 2.00 -1.88 4.91
C ARG A 277 0.81 -0.95 4.88
N LEU A 278 0.50 -0.36 3.72
CA LEU A 278 -0.68 0.48 3.55
C LEU A 278 -1.96 -0.29 3.90
N THR A 279 -2.10 -1.54 3.43
CA THR A 279 -3.25 -2.39 3.76
C THR A 279 -3.36 -2.64 5.26
N VAL A 280 -2.25 -3.04 5.91
CA VAL A 280 -2.23 -3.27 7.37
C VAL A 280 -2.62 -2.02 8.15
N VAL A 281 -2.10 -0.85 7.77
CA VAL A 281 -2.43 0.42 8.41
C VAL A 281 -3.91 0.77 8.20
N LYS A 282 -4.44 0.65 6.99
CA LYS A 282 -5.87 0.90 6.69
C LYS A 282 -6.77 0.01 7.56
N ASP A 283 -6.47 -1.28 7.66
CA ASP A 283 -7.28 -2.20 8.45
C ASP A 283 -7.20 -1.87 9.94
N ILE A 284 -6.00 -1.70 10.51
CA ILE A 284 -5.82 -1.35 11.92
C ILE A 284 -6.49 -0.02 12.28
N THR A 285 -6.37 0.99 11.43
CA THR A 285 -6.99 2.29 11.66
C THR A 285 -8.51 2.18 11.62
N ARG A 286 -9.10 1.40 10.70
CA ARG A 286 -10.56 1.15 10.65
C ARG A 286 -11.09 0.58 11.97
N HIS A 287 -10.42 -0.45 12.50
CA HIS A 287 -10.77 -1.04 13.80
C HIS A 287 -10.66 -0.02 14.93
N THR A 288 -9.56 0.75 14.93
CA THR A 288 -9.29 1.77 15.96
C THR A 288 -10.33 2.89 15.96
N VAL A 289 -10.67 3.49 14.81
CA VAL A 289 -11.65 4.60 14.77
C VAL A 289 -13.06 4.15 15.13
N ARG A 290 -13.42 2.90 14.81
CA ARG A 290 -14.71 2.31 15.22
C ARG A 290 -14.76 2.11 16.73
N ALA A 291 -13.72 1.50 17.31
CA ALA A 291 -13.64 1.30 18.75
C ALA A 291 -13.60 2.60 19.56
N ILE A 292 -12.94 3.65 19.05
CA ILE A 292 -12.97 4.99 19.66
C ILE A 292 -14.39 5.52 19.78
N GLN A 293 -15.21 5.35 18.73
CA GLN A 293 -16.60 5.81 18.73
C GLN A 293 -17.47 4.99 19.70
N TRP A 294 -17.29 3.67 19.73
CA TRP A 294 -17.95 2.81 20.71
C TRP A 294 -17.59 3.17 22.16
N GLY A 295 -16.30 3.32 22.46
CA GLY A 295 -15.86 3.73 23.79
C GLY A 295 -16.36 5.13 24.16
N THR A 296 -16.39 6.06 23.21
CA THR A 296 -16.97 7.40 23.43
C THR A 296 -18.46 7.34 23.78
N ALA A 297 -19.23 6.49 23.11
CA ALA A 297 -20.65 6.26 23.43
C ALA A 297 -20.85 5.61 24.81
N LEU A 298 -19.87 4.85 25.31
CA LEU A 298 -19.86 4.23 26.63
C LEU A 298 -19.32 5.12 27.76
N GLY A 299 -19.06 6.41 27.50
CA GLY A 299 -18.61 7.36 28.52
C GLY A 299 -17.19 7.92 28.31
N GLY A 300 -16.48 7.45 27.28
CA GLY A 300 -15.21 8.04 26.85
C GLY A 300 -14.21 7.00 26.34
N TRP A 301 -13.31 7.43 25.46
CA TRP A 301 -12.17 6.64 25.00
C TRP A 301 -10.90 6.92 25.81
N GLN A 302 -10.25 5.87 26.29
CA GLN A 302 -8.97 5.88 27.00
C GLN A 302 -8.05 4.77 26.48
N ALA A 303 -7.05 5.17 25.69
CA ALA A 303 -5.93 4.30 25.35
C ALA A 303 -4.93 4.20 26.51
N LEU A 304 -3.89 3.39 26.32
CA LEU A 304 -2.80 3.28 27.27
C LEU A 304 -2.07 4.62 27.50
N PRO A 305 -1.49 4.82 28.69
CA PRO A 305 -0.61 5.96 28.96
C PRO A 305 0.51 6.06 27.92
N ALA A 306 0.92 7.30 27.61
CA ALA A 306 1.99 7.55 26.64
C ALA A 306 3.30 6.83 26.96
N SER A 307 3.63 6.62 28.24
CA SER A 307 4.81 5.84 28.65
C SER A 307 4.73 4.38 28.22
N ASP A 308 3.54 3.78 28.30
CA ASP A 308 3.34 2.37 27.97
C ASP A 308 3.27 2.19 26.45
N LEU A 309 2.64 3.12 25.74
CA LEU A 309 2.70 3.19 24.27
C LEU A 309 4.16 3.33 23.80
N PHE A 310 4.97 4.16 24.47
CA PHE A 310 6.38 4.33 24.14
C PHE A 310 7.17 3.05 24.39
N ALA A 311 6.95 2.41 25.53
CA ALA A 311 7.59 1.15 25.87
C ALA A 311 7.34 0.08 24.79
N VAL A 312 6.11 -0.02 24.28
CA VAL A 312 5.75 -0.96 23.19
C VAL A 312 6.32 -0.51 21.84
N GLU A 313 6.17 0.76 21.47
CA GLU A 313 6.62 1.28 20.17
C GLU A 313 8.14 1.17 20.01
N TYR A 314 8.91 1.40 21.06
CA TYR A 314 10.37 1.32 21.04
C TYR A 314 10.93 -0.02 21.51
N TRP A 315 10.07 -1.01 21.78
CA TRP A 315 10.51 -2.34 22.16
C TRP A 315 11.21 -3.05 21.01
N GLU A 316 12.48 -3.42 21.20
CA GLU A 316 13.29 -4.05 20.15
C GLU A 316 12.66 -5.33 19.58
N LEU A 317 11.99 -6.12 20.43
CA LEU A 317 11.35 -7.38 20.02
C LEU A 317 10.17 -7.14 19.07
N GLU A 318 9.37 -6.11 19.32
CA GLU A 318 8.24 -5.74 18.47
C GLU A 318 8.72 -5.07 17.19
N GLN A 319 9.71 -4.18 17.29
CA GLN A 319 10.34 -3.56 16.12
C GLN A 319 10.98 -4.59 15.19
N ALA A 320 11.49 -5.71 15.73
CA ALA A 320 12.01 -6.81 14.92
C ALA A 320 10.92 -7.48 14.05
N LYS A 321 9.64 -7.47 14.45
CA LYS A 321 8.53 -7.95 13.60
C LYS A 321 8.33 -7.08 12.36
N LEU A 322 8.77 -5.82 12.42
CA LEU A 322 8.59 -4.88 11.32
C LEU A 322 9.73 -4.90 10.31
N LYS A 323 10.93 -5.30 10.74
CA LYS A 323 12.14 -5.31 9.91
C LYS A 323 12.10 -6.47 8.91
N SER A 324 12.37 -6.15 7.64
CA SER A 324 12.65 -7.14 6.60
C SER A 324 14.16 -7.34 6.50
N ASN A 325 14.61 -8.59 6.45
CA ASN A 325 16.01 -8.92 6.13
C ASN A 325 16.33 -8.79 4.63
N LYS A 326 15.32 -8.55 3.79
CA LYS A 326 15.49 -8.32 2.35
C LYS A 326 15.55 -6.82 2.07
N PRO A 327 16.45 -6.37 1.17
CA PRO A 327 16.45 -4.99 0.72
C PRO A 327 15.10 -4.63 0.08
N ALA A 328 14.70 -3.38 0.27
CA ALA A 328 13.50 -2.84 -0.38
C ALA A 328 13.62 -2.99 -1.91
N PRO A 329 12.55 -3.43 -2.60
CA PRO A 329 12.49 -3.37 -4.05
C PRO A 329 12.74 -1.96 -4.59
N GLU A 330 13.34 -1.84 -5.78
CA GLU A 330 13.76 -0.57 -6.40
C GLU A 330 12.64 0.49 -6.47
N PHE A 331 11.40 0.07 -6.70
CA PHE A 331 10.23 0.94 -6.83
C PHE A 331 9.23 0.79 -5.68
N GLU A 332 9.65 0.23 -4.53
CA GLU A 332 8.80 0.22 -3.34
C GLU A 332 8.38 1.65 -2.98
N GLY A 333 7.06 1.83 -2.77
CA GLY A 333 6.47 3.13 -2.48
C GLY A 333 6.26 4.06 -3.68
N LYS A 334 6.67 3.65 -4.90
CA LYS A 334 6.45 4.44 -6.14
C LYS A 334 5.09 4.11 -6.79
N VAL A 335 4.50 5.11 -7.44
CA VAL A 335 3.27 5.00 -8.23
C VAL A 335 3.58 5.17 -9.72
N ALA A 336 3.34 4.13 -10.51
CA ALA A 336 3.57 4.11 -11.95
C ALA A 336 2.25 4.07 -12.71
N LEU A 337 2.06 4.97 -13.68
CA LEU A 337 0.93 4.95 -14.61
C LEU A 337 1.37 4.36 -15.95
N VAL A 338 0.62 3.39 -16.46
CA VAL A 338 0.89 2.74 -17.76
C VAL A 338 -0.36 2.81 -18.62
N THR A 339 -0.25 3.41 -19.81
CA THR A 339 -1.36 3.47 -20.78
C THR A 339 -1.25 2.34 -21.81
N GLY A 340 -2.39 1.83 -22.32
CA GLY A 340 -2.41 0.66 -23.19
C GLY A 340 -1.97 -0.61 -22.44
N ALA A 341 -2.40 -0.73 -21.17
CA ALA A 341 -1.90 -1.71 -20.22
C ALA A 341 -2.47 -3.14 -20.40
N ALA A 342 -3.51 -3.33 -21.21
CA ALA A 342 -4.18 -4.63 -21.32
C ALA A 342 -3.31 -5.69 -22.03
N SER A 343 -2.40 -5.29 -22.91
CA SER A 343 -1.64 -6.24 -23.73
C SER A 343 -0.24 -5.75 -24.12
N GLY A 344 0.55 -6.65 -24.70
CA GLY A 344 1.84 -6.34 -25.31
C GLY A 344 2.81 -5.59 -24.40
N ILE A 345 3.43 -4.54 -24.94
CA ILE A 345 4.42 -3.70 -24.23
C ILE A 345 3.83 -3.11 -22.95
N GLY A 346 2.60 -2.58 -22.99
CA GLY A 346 1.98 -1.98 -21.81
C GLY A 346 1.78 -3.01 -20.69
N ARG A 347 1.27 -4.20 -21.02
CA ARG A 347 1.15 -5.29 -20.05
C ARG A 347 2.50 -5.70 -19.47
N ALA A 348 3.51 -5.85 -20.32
CA ALA A 348 4.87 -6.18 -19.87
C ALA A 348 5.45 -5.10 -18.94
N CYS A 349 5.17 -3.81 -19.20
CA CYS A 349 5.53 -2.72 -18.30
C CYS A 349 4.84 -2.87 -16.94
N VAL A 350 3.52 -3.13 -16.91
CA VAL A 350 2.79 -3.39 -15.65
C VAL A 350 3.46 -4.51 -14.85
N ASP A 351 3.73 -5.65 -15.51
CA ASP A 351 4.38 -6.80 -14.88
C ASP A 351 5.78 -6.45 -14.33
N GLU A 352 6.58 -5.69 -15.09
CA GLU A 352 7.93 -5.29 -14.71
C GLU A 352 7.93 -4.34 -13.51
N PHE A 353 7.10 -3.27 -13.52
CA PHE A 353 7.01 -2.32 -12.41
C PHE A 353 6.50 -2.98 -11.11
N VAL A 354 5.50 -3.85 -11.20
CA VAL A 354 5.01 -4.63 -10.04
C VAL A 354 6.11 -5.54 -9.50
N SER A 355 6.86 -6.23 -10.37
CA SER A 355 7.95 -7.12 -9.94
C SER A 355 9.07 -6.40 -9.18
N ARG A 356 9.20 -5.08 -9.41
CA ARG A 356 10.17 -4.19 -8.74
C ARG A 356 9.56 -3.38 -7.59
N GLY A 357 8.31 -3.68 -7.19
CA GLY A 357 7.68 -3.16 -5.98
C GLY A 357 6.80 -1.92 -6.14
N ALA A 358 6.62 -1.40 -7.36
CA ALA A 358 5.71 -0.29 -7.61
C ALA A 358 4.24 -0.72 -7.47
N VAL A 359 3.38 0.24 -7.11
CA VAL A 359 1.96 0.14 -7.43
C VAL A 359 1.72 0.71 -8.83
N VAL A 360 0.86 0.08 -9.61
CA VAL A 360 0.66 0.41 -11.02
C VAL A 360 -0.79 0.80 -11.31
N ILE A 361 -0.98 1.98 -11.90
CA ILE A 361 -2.23 2.42 -12.50
C ILE A 361 -2.25 1.94 -13.95
N ALA A 362 -3.07 0.94 -14.23
CA ALA A 362 -3.22 0.37 -15.56
C ALA A 362 -4.41 1.03 -16.26
N LEU A 363 -4.14 1.83 -17.30
CA LEU A 363 -5.16 2.47 -18.14
C LEU A 363 -5.27 1.76 -19.49
N ASP A 364 -6.48 1.35 -19.85
CA ASP A 364 -6.80 0.79 -21.16
C ASP A 364 -8.30 0.93 -21.46
N ILE A 365 -8.70 0.85 -22.73
CA ILE A 365 -10.11 0.86 -23.14
C ILE A 365 -10.74 -0.54 -23.03
N ALA A 366 -9.93 -1.58 -22.82
CA ALA A 366 -10.40 -2.96 -22.72
C ALA A 366 -11.49 -3.13 -21.63
N PRO A 367 -12.68 -3.68 -21.98
CA PRO A 367 -13.81 -3.79 -21.05
C PRO A 367 -13.54 -4.78 -19.90
N ASP A 368 -12.64 -5.73 -20.09
CA ASP A 368 -12.23 -6.78 -19.14
C ASP A 368 -10.92 -6.45 -18.39
N LEU A 369 -10.46 -5.19 -18.47
CA LEU A 369 -9.20 -4.77 -17.83
C LEU A 369 -9.17 -5.07 -16.32
N LYS A 370 -10.30 -4.91 -15.62
CA LYS A 370 -10.39 -5.20 -14.19
C LYS A 370 -10.22 -6.69 -13.89
N SER A 371 -10.86 -7.57 -14.68
CA SER A 371 -10.71 -9.03 -14.48
C SER A 371 -9.30 -9.51 -14.82
N LEU A 372 -8.65 -8.87 -15.79
CA LEU A 372 -7.27 -9.18 -16.17
C LEU A 372 -6.25 -9.02 -15.02
N PHE A 373 -6.55 -8.15 -14.05
CA PHE A 373 -5.69 -7.81 -12.92
C PHE A 373 -6.32 -8.11 -11.54
N ALA A 374 -7.44 -8.84 -11.49
CA ALA A 374 -8.20 -9.06 -10.25
C ALA A 374 -7.36 -9.67 -9.11
N ASP A 375 -6.44 -10.59 -9.43
CA ASP A 375 -5.59 -11.26 -8.44
C ASP A 375 -4.31 -10.45 -8.09
N ARG A 376 -4.21 -9.19 -8.54
CA ARG A 376 -3.03 -8.36 -8.38
C ARG A 376 -3.35 -7.08 -7.62
N SER A 377 -3.23 -7.15 -6.29
CA SER A 377 -3.45 -6.00 -5.41
C SER A 377 -2.57 -4.78 -5.73
N ALA A 378 -1.40 -4.98 -6.33
CA ALA A 378 -0.50 -3.91 -6.76
C ALA A 378 -0.93 -3.19 -8.04
N VAL A 379 -2.04 -3.58 -8.69
CA VAL A 379 -2.51 -2.98 -9.93
C VAL A 379 -3.90 -2.38 -9.73
N LEU A 380 -4.04 -1.07 -9.92
CA LEU A 380 -5.32 -0.40 -10.04
C LEU A 380 -5.70 -0.30 -11.52
N ALA A 381 -6.58 -1.18 -11.97
CA ALA A 381 -7.07 -1.26 -13.34
C ALA A 381 -8.27 -0.34 -13.57
N LEU A 382 -8.11 0.66 -14.44
CA LEU A 382 -9.14 1.65 -14.75
C LEU A 382 -9.41 1.68 -16.26
N SER A 383 -10.65 1.36 -16.64
CA SER A 383 -11.10 1.49 -18.03
C SER A 383 -11.10 2.96 -18.42
N CYS A 384 -10.23 3.34 -19.35
CA CYS A 384 -9.99 4.73 -19.73
C CYS A 384 -9.68 4.82 -21.23
N ASP A 385 -10.54 5.53 -21.95
CA ASP A 385 -10.20 6.01 -23.29
C ASP A 385 -9.30 7.25 -23.15
N VAL A 386 -7.99 7.05 -23.39
CA VAL A 386 -6.99 8.13 -23.32
C VAL A 386 -7.19 9.23 -24.38
N THR A 387 -8.14 9.04 -25.30
CA THR A 387 -8.56 10.07 -26.25
C THR A 387 -9.54 11.08 -25.61
N ASP A 388 -10.17 10.76 -24.47
CA ASP A 388 -11.08 11.62 -23.70
C ASP A 388 -10.39 12.20 -22.45
N SER A 389 -10.25 13.54 -22.41
CA SER A 389 -9.63 14.23 -21.26
C SER A 389 -10.39 13.99 -19.95
N ARG A 390 -11.73 13.90 -19.98
CA ARG A 390 -12.53 13.69 -18.75
C ARG A 390 -12.33 12.29 -18.20
N ALA A 391 -12.20 11.29 -19.09
CA ALA A 391 -11.90 9.92 -18.69
C ALA A 391 -10.50 9.81 -18.08
N ILE A 392 -9.52 10.56 -18.62
CA ILE A 392 -8.19 10.66 -18.03
C ILE A 392 -8.28 11.29 -16.64
N ASP A 393 -8.91 12.46 -16.50
CA ASP A 393 -8.99 13.19 -15.24
C ASP A 393 -9.65 12.35 -14.13
N ALA A 394 -10.78 11.69 -14.43
CA ALA A 394 -11.46 10.81 -13.48
C ALA A 394 -10.62 9.59 -13.07
N ALA A 395 -9.85 9.02 -14.01
CA ALA A 395 -8.96 7.91 -13.71
C ALA A 395 -7.79 8.36 -12.81
N LEU A 396 -7.22 9.54 -13.07
CA LEU A 396 -6.18 10.12 -12.24
C LEU A 396 -6.69 10.47 -10.84
N ASP A 397 -7.91 11.02 -10.74
CA ASP A 397 -8.49 11.37 -9.44
C ASP A 397 -8.65 10.13 -8.56
N THR A 398 -9.13 9.02 -9.13
CA THR A 398 -9.22 7.71 -8.45
C THR A 398 -7.83 7.20 -8.04
N ALA A 399 -6.85 7.30 -8.93
CA ALA A 399 -5.49 6.83 -8.67
C ALA A 399 -4.77 7.62 -7.56
N VAL A 400 -4.91 8.94 -7.57
CA VAL A 400 -4.31 9.82 -6.57
C VAL A 400 -5.04 9.69 -5.24
N GLN A 401 -6.35 9.48 -5.22
CA GLN A 401 -7.04 9.14 -3.98
C GLN A 401 -6.49 7.84 -3.37
N GLU A 402 -6.23 6.81 -4.19
CA GLU A 402 -5.81 5.50 -3.68
C GLU A 402 -4.34 5.48 -3.22
N PHE A 403 -3.42 6.13 -3.95
CA PHE A 403 -1.97 6.03 -3.72
C PHE A 403 -1.24 7.36 -3.51
N GLY A 404 -1.95 8.47 -3.63
CA GLY A 404 -1.48 9.78 -3.19
C GLY A 404 -0.61 10.50 -4.20
N GLY A 405 -0.48 10.05 -5.44
CA GLY A 405 0.31 10.76 -6.45
C GLY A 405 0.68 9.91 -7.66
N ILE A 406 1.56 10.46 -8.51
CA ILE A 406 2.11 9.79 -9.69
C ILE A 406 3.60 10.14 -9.77
N ASP A 407 4.45 9.11 -9.84
CA ASP A 407 5.89 9.30 -9.98
C ASP A 407 6.35 8.99 -11.40
N LEU A 408 5.84 7.90 -11.97
CA LEU A 408 6.32 7.35 -13.22
C LEU A 408 5.17 7.27 -14.23
N VAL A 409 5.41 7.63 -15.49
CA VAL A 409 4.43 7.48 -16.57
C VAL A 409 5.07 6.74 -17.74
N VAL A 410 4.52 5.58 -18.09
CA VAL A 410 4.79 4.92 -19.37
C VAL A 410 3.66 5.28 -20.34
N SER A 411 3.96 6.23 -21.21
CA SER A 411 3.04 6.71 -22.24
C SER A 411 3.13 5.79 -23.46
N ASN A 412 2.36 4.69 -23.42
CA ASN A 412 2.47 3.56 -24.35
C ASN A 412 1.27 3.38 -25.29
N ALA A 413 0.05 3.77 -24.88
CA ALA A 413 -1.16 3.57 -25.67
C ALA A 413 -0.97 3.98 -27.15
N GLY A 414 -1.43 3.13 -28.06
CA GLY A 414 -1.30 3.38 -29.48
C GLY A 414 -1.74 2.18 -30.31
N SER A 415 -1.99 2.42 -31.59
CA SER A 415 -2.32 1.37 -32.55
C SER A 415 -1.56 1.56 -33.85
N PHE A 416 -1.41 0.47 -34.61
CA PHE A 416 -0.92 0.52 -35.97
C PHE A 416 -2.11 0.36 -36.92
N PRO A 417 -2.51 1.40 -37.69
CA PRO A 417 -3.61 1.30 -38.63
C PRO A 417 -3.28 0.36 -39.79
N ALA A 418 -4.30 -0.02 -40.57
CA ALA A 418 -4.10 -0.81 -41.77
C ALA A 418 -3.11 -0.12 -42.74
N SER A 419 -2.26 -0.92 -43.38
CA SER A 419 -1.22 -0.39 -44.27
C SER A 419 -1.81 -0.04 -45.64
N CYS A 420 -1.73 1.22 -46.07
CA CYS A 420 -2.22 1.68 -47.36
C CYS A 420 -1.30 2.74 -47.99
N ALA A 421 -1.39 2.94 -49.32
CA ALA A 421 -0.65 4.01 -49.97
C ALA A 421 -1.21 5.38 -49.56
N ILE A 422 -0.42 6.44 -49.67
CA ILE A 422 -0.84 7.80 -49.28
C ILE A 422 -2.12 8.23 -50.01
N ALA A 423 -2.26 7.87 -51.29
CA ALA A 423 -3.44 8.19 -52.08
C ALA A 423 -4.73 7.50 -51.60
N ASP A 424 -4.60 6.44 -50.80
CA ASP A 424 -5.72 5.62 -50.30
C ASP A 424 -5.99 5.85 -48.80
N VAL A 425 -5.31 6.82 -48.18
CA VAL A 425 -5.54 7.16 -46.77
C VAL A 425 -6.91 7.82 -46.63
N VAL A 426 -7.76 7.25 -45.78
CA VAL A 426 -9.04 7.84 -45.41
C VAL A 426 -8.80 8.89 -44.32
N ASP A 427 -9.37 10.08 -44.47
CA ASP A 427 -9.19 11.20 -43.54
C ASP A 427 -9.56 10.81 -42.10
N ALA A 428 -10.66 10.09 -41.90
CA ALA A 428 -11.09 9.62 -40.58
C ALA A 428 -10.06 8.68 -39.91
N ASP A 429 -9.45 7.76 -40.67
CA ASP A 429 -8.43 6.84 -40.15
C ASP A 429 -7.14 7.59 -39.79
N TRP A 430 -6.78 8.60 -40.61
CA TRP A 430 -5.67 9.51 -40.32
C TRP A 430 -5.92 10.28 -39.02
N GLU A 431 -7.07 10.94 -38.90
CA GLU A 431 -7.45 11.71 -37.73
C GLU A 431 -7.47 10.84 -36.47
N GLN A 432 -8.09 9.65 -36.52
CA GLN A 432 -8.09 8.71 -35.41
C GLN A 432 -6.68 8.29 -35.01
N THR A 433 -5.80 8.02 -35.98
CA THR A 433 -4.40 7.66 -35.72
C THR A 433 -3.64 8.81 -35.06
N VAL A 434 -3.80 10.05 -35.54
CA VAL A 434 -3.17 11.24 -34.95
C VAL A 434 -3.75 11.55 -33.57
N GLN A 435 -5.05 11.31 -33.37
CA GLN A 435 -5.67 11.42 -32.06
C GLN A 435 -4.97 10.46 -31.10
N LEU A 436 -5.03 9.16 -31.39
CA LEU A 436 -4.56 8.14 -30.47
C LEU A 436 -3.04 8.16 -30.28
N ASN A 437 -2.24 8.18 -31.35
CA ASN A 437 -0.79 7.99 -31.27
C ASN A 437 0.00 9.28 -30.96
N LEU A 438 -0.66 10.43 -30.90
CA LEU A 438 -0.02 11.72 -30.61
C LEU A 438 -0.82 12.54 -29.60
N THR A 439 -2.07 12.88 -29.94
CA THR A 439 -2.88 13.81 -29.14
C THR A 439 -3.20 13.24 -27.75
N SER A 440 -3.47 11.94 -27.64
CA SER A 440 -3.73 11.28 -26.36
C SER A 440 -2.53 11.38 -25.40
N HIS A 441 -1.30 11.21 -25.91
CA HIS A 441 -0.08 11.30 -25.10
C HIS A 441 0.12 12.70 -24.52
N MET A 442 -0.19 13.74 -25.29
CA MET A 442 -0.19 15.12 -24.79
C MET A 442 -1.26 15.31 -23.70
N LYS A 443 -2.48 14.79 -23.90
CA LYS A 443 -3.56 14.87 -22.90
C LYS A 443 -3.18 14.19 -21.60
N VAL A 444 -2.64 12.97 -21.66
CA VAL A 444 -2.17 12.21 -20.50
C VAL A 444 -1.05 12.95 -19.80
N LEU A 445 -0.03 13.43 -20.53
CA LEU A 445 1.08 14.20 -19.95
C LEU A 445 0.58 15.44 -19.22
N ARG A 446 -0.28 16.24 -19.87
CA ARG A 446 -0.86 17.45 -19.30
C ARG A 446 -1.64 17.17 -18.02
N ALA A 447 -2.42 16.09 -17.99
CA ALA A 447 -3.22 15.72 -16.83
C ALA A 447 -2.36 15.18 -15.67
N CYS A 448 -1.26 14.49 -15.98
CA CYS A 448 -0.32 13.93 -15.00
C CYS A 448 0.67 14.96 -14.45
N GLN A 449 1.06 15.97 -15.24
CA GLN A 449 2.12 16.92 -14.89
C GLN A 449 1.98 17.50 -13.47
N PRO A 450 0.81 18.02 -13.04
CA PRO A 450 0.68 18.57 -11.68
C PRO A 450 1.04 17.58 -10.57
N PHE A 451 0.74 16.28 -10.76
CA PHE A 451 1.10 15.23 -9.80
C PHE A 451 2.55 14.80 -9.93
N LEU A 452 3.10 14.78 -11.16
CA LEU A 452 4.53 14.51 -11.40
C LEU A 452 5.43 15.58 -10.76
N CYS A 453 5.01 16.85 -10.71
CA CYS A 453 5.74 17.91 -9.99
C CYS A 453 5.88 17.62 -8.49
N ASN A 454 4.91 16.89 -7.92
CA ASN A 454 4.93 16.41 -6.55
C ASN A 454 5.42 14.95 -6.45
N GLY A 455 5.77 14.33 -7.57
CA GLY A 455 6.26 12.97 -7.64
C GLY A 455 7.68 12.84 -7.10
N ILE A 456 8.07 11.60 -6.83
CA ILE A 456 9.36 11.25 -6.26
C ILE A 456 10.21 10.68 -7.41
N ASP A 457 11.35 11.30 -7.71
CA ASP A 457 12.18 11.02 -8.89
C ASP A 457 11.37 10.93 -10.21
N PRO A 458 10.53 11.94 -10.53
CA PRO A 458 9.49 11.79 -11.52
C PRO A 458 10.06 11.57 -12.94
N ALA A 459 9.44 10.65 -13.68
CA ALA A 459 9.90 10.28 -15.01
C ALA A 459 8.77 9.87 -15.96
N VAL A 460 8.90 10.27 -17.21
CA VAL A 460 8.02 9.90 -18.32
C VAL A 460 8.81 9.15 -19.38
N VAL A 461 8.33 7.97 -19.73
CA VAL A 461 8.87 7.15 -20.82
C VAL A 461 7.83 7.04 -21.92
N PHE A 462 8.14 7.62 -23.08
CA PHE A 462 7.30 7.54 -24.27
C PHE A 462 7.68 6.32 -25.10
N ILE A 463 6.69 5.51 -25.48
CA ILE A 463 6.89 4.42 -26.43
C ILE A 463 6.71 4.97 -27.85
N GLY A 464 7.83 5.32 -28.45
CA GLY A 464 7.96 5.74 -29.83
C GLY A 464 7.93 4.54 -30.79
N SER A 465 8.70 4.64 -31.87
CA SER A 465 8.81 3.56 -32.85
C SER A 465 10.06 3.70 -33.70
N LYS A 466 10.59 2.57 -34.17
CA LYS A 466 11.59 2.52 -35.24
C LYS A 466 11.14 3.21 -36.55
N ASN A 467 9.84 3.40 -36.77
CA ASN A 467 9.35 4.16 -37.93
C ASN A 467 9.79 5.64 -37.94
N VAL A 468 10.25 6.18 -36.81
CA VAL A 468 10.75 7.55 -36.73
C VAL A 468 12.10 7.69 -37.47
N PRO A 469 13.16 6.93 -37.12
CA PRO A 469 14.40 6.95 -37.89
C PRO A 469 14.30 6.20 -39.23
N ALA A 470 13.45 5.18 -39.35
CA ALA A 470 13.42 4.31 -40.52
C ALA A 470 11.99 3.89 -40.94
N PRO A 471 11.20 4.79 -41.55
CA PRO A 471 9.80 4.53 -41.89
C PRO A 471 9.62 3.41 -42.94
N GLY A 472 8.48 2.71 -42.86
CA GLY A 472 8.04 1.72 -43.85
C GLY A 472 7.04 2.30 -44.87
N ARG A 473 6.97 1.67 -46.06
CA ARG A 473 5.89 1.95 -47.02
C ARG A 473 4.53 1.61 -46.40
N GLY A 474 3.55 2.47 -46.66
CA GLY A 474 2.18 2.31 -46.21
C GLY A 474 1.95 2.51 -44.72
N ALA A 475 2.81 3.28 -44.06
CA ALA A 475 2.69 3.60 -42.63
C ALA A 475 2.63 5.12 -42.39
N ALA A 476 2.04 5.89 -43.32
CA ALA A 476 2.09 7.35 -43.31
C ALA A 476 1.52 7.97 -42.02
N ALA A 477 0.27 7.67 -41.68
CA ALA A 477 -0.38 8.18 -40.47
C ALA A 477 0.36 7.77 -39.19
N TYR A 478 0.77 6.50 -39.10
CA TYR A 478 1.51 5.97 -37.96
C TYR A 478 2.89 6.64 -37.80
N SER A 479 3.64 6.76 -38.90
CA SER A 479 4.99 7.33 -38.87
C SER A 479 4.95 8.83 -38.56
N ALA A 480 4.00 9.56 -39.15
CA ALA A 480 3.80 10.98 -38.87
C ALA A 480 3.41 11.21 -37.41
N SER A 481 2.45 10.45 -36.88
CA SER A 481 2.03 10.57 -35.47
C SER A 481 3.16 10.20 -34.49
N LYS A 482 3.91 9.10 -34.71
CA LYS A 482 5.04 8.73 -33.85
C LYS A 482 6.24 9.68 -33.96
N ALA A 483 6.47 10.30 -35.13
CA ALA A 483 7.45 11.36 -35.27
C ALA A 483 7.02 12.61 -34.49
N GLY A 484 5.74 13.00 -34.59
CA GLY A 484 5.15 14.05 -33.77
C GLY A 484 5.26 13.77 -32.27
N LEU A 485 5.01 12.51 -31.84
CA LEU A 485 5.14 12.10 -30.44
C LEU A 485 6.57 12.23 -29.95
N THR A 486 7.53 11.83 -30.79
CA THR A 486 8.96 11.95 -30.46
C THR A 486 9.35 13.42 -30.30
N GLN A 487 8.83 14.31 -31.15
CA GLN A 487 9.09 15.74 -31.02
C GLN A 487 8.40 16.33 -29.77
N LEU A 488 7.17 15.90 -29.47
CA LEU A 488 6.48 16.26 -28.23
C LEU A 488 7.30 15.85 -27.00
N ALA A 489 7.83 14.63 -26.97
CA ALA A 489 8.63 14.13 -25.86
C ALA A 489 9.93 14.95 -25.64
N ARG A 490 10.53 15.46 -26.73
CA ARG A 490 11.68 16.38 -26.67
C ARG A 490 11.29 17.74 -26.10
N VAL A 491 10.14 18.27 -26.49
CA VAL A 491 9.60 19.51 -25.90
C VAL A 491 9.31 19.29 -24.41
N ALA A 492 8.68 18.17 -24.04
CA ALA A 492 8.44 17.80 -22.66
C ALA A 492 9.74 17.69 -21.85
N ALA A 493 10.82 17.14 -22.42
CA ALA A 493 12.12 17.10 -21.74
C ALA A 493 12.70 18.51 -21.46
N LEU A 494 12.45 19.47 -22.35
CA LEU A 494 12.89 20.86 -22.17
C LEU A 494 12.03 21.61 -21.16
N GLU A 495 10.71 21.46 -21.23
CA GLU A 495 9.75 22.17 -20.37
C GLU A 495 9.73 21.59 -18.95
N LEU A 496 9.59 20.26 -18.84
CA LEU A 496 9.41 19.58 -17.56
C LEU A 496 10.75 19.33 -16.83
N GLY A 497 11.88 19.46 -17.54
CA GLY A 497 13.21 19.33 -16.94
C GLY A 497 13.46 20.38 -15.84
N ALA A 498 12.88 21.58 -15.97
CA ALA A 498 12.94 22.62 -14.94
C ALA A 498 12.17 22.24 -13.65
N GLU A 499 11.18 21.35 -13.78
CA GLU A 499 10.38 20.80 -12.68
C GLU A 499 11.00 19.50 -12.11
N GLY A 500 12.16 19.08 -12.62
CA GLY A 500 12.84 17.85 -12.20
C GLY A 500 12.28 16.57 -12.85
N ILE A 501 11.36 16.68 -13.81
CA ILE A 501 10.73 15.54 -14.47
C ILE A 501 11.57 15.13 -15.70
N ARG A 502 12.02 13.88 -15.72
CA ARG A 502 12.79 13.33 -16.84
C ARG A 502 11.84 12.81 -17.92
N SER A 503 12.15 13.02 -19.19
CA SER A 503 11.32 12.58 -20.31
C SER A 503 12.19 11.91 -21.38
N ASN A 504 12.03 10.60 -21.60
CA ASN A 504 12.83 9.84 -22.54
C ASN A 504 11.96 9.01 -23.49
N VAL A 505 12.50 8.61 -24.64
CA VAL A 505 11.77 7.90 -25.69
C VAL A 505 12.44 6.57 -26.02
N LEU A 506 11.64 5.51 -26.07
CA LEU A 506 12.08 4.20 -26.55
C LEU A 506 11.52 3.95 -27.95
N HIS A 507 12.36 3.49 -28.88
CA HIS A 507 11.98 3.20 -30.26
C HIS A 507 12.01 1.70 -30.53
N PRO A 508 10.96 0.95 -30.15
CA PRO A 508 10.87 -0.47 -30.43
C PRO A 508 10.69 -0.75 -31.92
N ASN A 509 11.19 -1.90 -32.33
CA ASN A 509 10.95 -2.51 -33.63
C ASN A 509 10.58 -3.99 -33.45
N ALA A 510 9.69 -4.51 -34.29
CA ALA A 510 9.51 -5.94 -34.44
C ALA A 510 9.22 -6.67 -33.11
N VAL A 511 8.32 -6.09 -32.30
CA VAL A 511 7.84 -6.69 -31.05
C VAL A 511 6.57 -7.49 -31.35
N PHE A 512 6.72 -8.80 -31.46
CA PHE A 512 5.70 -9.69 -32.02
C PHE A 512 4.75 -10.30 -30.99
N ASP A 513 5.09 -10.25 -29.70
CA ASP A 513 4.25 -10.68 -28.58
C ASP A 513 3.25 -9.58 -28.18
N THR A 514 2.58 -8.98 -29.17
CA THR A 514 1.53 -7.96 -28.98
C THR A 514 0.28 -8.37 -29.74
N GLY A 515 -0.90 -7.90 -29.32
CA GLY A 515 -2.19 -8.25 -29.96
C GLY A 515 -2.34 -7.79 -31.42
N ILE A 516 -1.33 -7.09 -31.96
CA ILE A 516 -1.27 -6.64 -33.36
C ILE A 516 -0.86 -7.80 -34.30
N TRP A 517 -0.19 -8.84 -33.78
CA TRP A 517 0.36 -9.93 -34.58
C TRP A 517 -0.40 -11.24 -34.34
N ASN A 518 -0.82 -11.89 -35.42
CA ASN A 518 -1.27 -13.28 -35.40
C ASN A 518 -0.40 -14.11 -36.35
N ASP A 519 -0.52 -15.43 -36.28
CA ASP A 519 0.32 -16.35 -37.04
C ASP A 519 0.19 -16.15 -38.55
N GLU A 520 -1.01 -15.83 -39.05
CA GLU A 520 -1.27 -15.57 -40.47
C GLU A 520 -0.56 -14.31 -40.97
N VAL A 521 -0.65 -13.20 -40.21
CA VAL A 521 0.01 -11.93 -40.51
C VAL A 521 1.53 -12.09 -40.47
N LEU A 522 2.06 -12.82 -39.48
CA LEU A 522 3.48 -13.12 -39.37
C LEU A 522 3.98 -13.93 -40.56
N ALA A 523 3.26 -14.98 -40.94
CA ALA A 523 3.61 -15.80 -42.10
C ALA A 523 3.59 -14.98 -43.40
N GLN A 524 2.56 -14.16 -43.61
CA GLN A 524 2.44 -13.31 -44.79
C GLN A 524 3.57 -12.28 -44.87
N ARG A 525 3.91 -11.63 -43.75
CA ARG A 525 5.01 -10.66 -43.70
C ARG A 525 6.35 -11.33 -43.90
N ALA A 526 6.63 -12.44 -43.22
CA ALA A 526 7.87 -13.18 -43.40
C ALA A 526 8.08 -13.61 -44.87
N ALA A 527 7.02 -14.12 -45.51
CA ALA A 527 7.04 -14.48 -46.93
C ALA A 527 7.34 -13.28 -47.85
N SER A 528 6.82 -12.08 -47.54
CA SER A 528 7.14 -10.86 -48.33
C SER A 528 8.62 -10.46 -48.27
N TYR A 529 9.34 -10.90 -47.24
CA TYR A 529 10.78 -10.73 -47.10
C TYR A 529 11.58 -11.96 -47.58
N GLY A 530 10.92 -13.02 -48.06
CA GLY A 530 11.57 -14.27 -48.45
C GLY A 530 12.18 -15.03 -47.26
N LEU A 531 11.65 -14.84 -46.05
CA LEU A 531 12.17 -15.40 -44.80
C LEU A 531 11.17 -16.39 -44.18
N SER A 532 11.67 -17.30 -43.35
CA SER A 532 10.81 -18.01 -42.38
C SER A 532 10.30 -17.03 -41.32
N VAL A 533 9.22 -17.38 -40.60
CA VAL A 533 8.72 -16.54 -39.49
C VAL A 533 9.80 -16.35 -38.43
N ASP A 534 10.56 -17.40 -38.11
CA ASP A 534 11.64 -17.35 -37.13
C ASP A 534 12.80 -16.45 -37.57
N ASP A 535 13.19 -16.51 -38.84
CA ASP A 535 14.23 -15.63 -39.40
C ASP A 535 13.74 -14.19 -39.49
N TYR A 536 12.47 -13.98 -39.82
CA TYR A 536 11.84 -12.67 -39.84
C TYR A 536 11.83 -12.03 -38.45
N LYS A 537 11.49 -12.82 -37.42
CA LYS A 537 11.51 -12.37 -36.01
C LYS A 537 12.90 -11.94 -35.55
N ARG A 538 13.95 -12.53 -36.12
CA ARG A 538 15.36 -12.28 -35.82
C ARG A 538 16.05 -11.45 -36.91
N ASN A 539 15.29 -10.75 -37.75
CA ASN A 539 15.84 -9.98 -38.86
C ASN A 539 16.41 -8.62 -38.40
N ASN A 540 17.46 -8.70 -37.59
CA ASN A 540 18.27 -7.59 -37.09
C ASN A 540 19.74 -8.02 -36.99
N VAL A 541 20.64 -7.09 -36.66
CA VAL A 541 22.09 -7.32 -36.60
C VAL A 541 22.45 -8.34 -35.53
N LEU A 542 21.80 -8.32 -34.38
CA LEU A 542 22.04 -9.25 -33.27
C LEU A 542 21.43 -10.64 -33.46
N LYS A 543 20.60 -10.84 -34.50
CA LYS A 543 19.87 -12.09 -34.76
C LYS A 543 19.04 -12.57 -33.56
N THR A 544 18.45 -11.62 -32.84
CA THR A 544 17.63 -11.90 -31.64
C THR A 544 16.18 -11.49 -31.84
N GLU A 545 15.25 -12.17 -31.17
CA GLU A 545 13.87 -11.69 -31.06
C GLU A 545 13.84 -10.56 -30.02
N VAL A 546 13.11 -9.49 -30.31
CA VAL A 546 12.86 -8.38 -29.39
C VAL A 546 11.45 -8.55 -28.84
N THR A 547 11.33 -8.59 -27.51
CA THR A 547 10.04 -8.88 -26.84
C THR A 547 9.49 -7.66 -26.10
N SER A 548 8.20 -7.71 -25.77
CA SER A 548 7.55 -6.72 -24.92
C SER A 548 8.26 -6.56 -23.58
N LYS A 549 8.80 -7.67 -23.03
CA LYS A 549 9.58 -7.67 -21.78
C LYS A 549 10.90 -6.92 -21.91
N ASP A 550 11.55 -6.95 -23.07
CA ASP A 550 12.79 -6.20 -23.27
C ASP A 550 12.51 -4.69 -23.27
N VAL A 551 11.41 -4.27 -23.90
CA VAL A 551 10.93 -2.88 -23.86
C VAL A 551 10.57 -2.48 -22.43
N ALA A 552 9.85 -3.33 -21.70
CA ALA A 552 9.44 -3.06 -20.33
C ALA A 552 10.63 -2.88 -19.37
N ARG A 553 11.66 -3.75 -19.45
CA ARG A 553 12.89 -3.62 -18.65
C ARG A 553 13.61 -2.32 -18.92
N LEU A 554 13.67 -1.91 -20.19
CA LEU A 554 14.30 -0.65 -20.58
C LEU A 554 13.46 0.55 -20.11
N ALA A 555 12.12 0.47 -20.19
CA ALA A 555 11.23 1.49 -19.66
C ALA A 555 11.41 1.66 -18.14
N ALA A 556 11.49 0.55 -17.40
CA ALA A 556 11.81 0.57 -15.97
C ALA A 556 13.18 1.20 -15.70
N LEU A 557 14.22 0.89 -16.48
CA LEU A 557 15.54 1.53 -16.33
C LEU A 557 15.50 3.05 -16.56
N PHE A 558 14.76 3.51 -17.58
CA PHE A 558 14.62 4.94 -17.86
C PHE A 558 13.70 5.67 -16.87
N ALA A 559 12.80 4.94 -16.23
CA ALA A 559 12.00 5.43 -15.12
C ALA A 559 12.80 5.47 -13.80
N SER A 560 13.82 4.63 -13.65
CA SER A 560 14.65 4.52 -12.45
C SER A 560 15.58 5.73 -12.21
N PRO A 561 15.90 6.06 -10.95
CA PRO A 561 16.95 7.01 -10.58
C PRO A 561 18.33 6.70 -11.18
N VAL A 562 18.58 5.45 -11.60
CA VAL A 562 19.82 5.07 -12.31
C VAL A 562 20.08 5.96 -13.54
N THR A 563 19.03 6.43 -14.20
CA THR A 563 19.12 7.36 -15.34
C THR A 563 18.80 8.81 -14.93
N GLY A 564 19.06 9.17 -13.67
CA GLY A 564 18.72 10.46 -13.07
C GLY A 564 19.35 11.68 -13.78
N ALA A 565 20.47 11.48 -14.47
CA ALA A 565 21.13 12.51 -15.28
C ALA A 565 20.80 12.42 -16.78
N THR A 566 19.70 11.77 -17.17
CA THR A 566 19.32 11.54 -18.57
C THR A 566 17.88 11.96 -18.84
N THR A 567 17.71 12.95 -19.72
CA THR A 567 16.42 13.42 -20.23
C THR A 567 16.56 13.77 -21.72
N GLY A 568 15.49 13.65 -22.50
CA GLY A 568 15.46 13.85 -23.94
C GLY A 568 16.14 12.75 -24.76
N ALA A 569 16.56 11.64 -24.13
CA ALA A 569 17.21 10.54 -24.83
C ALA A 569 16.21 9.78 -25.72
N GLN A 570 16.71 9.31 -26.86
CA GLN A 570 15.98 8.49 -27.82
C GLN A 570 16.75 7.20 -28.03
N ILE A 571 16.20 6.09 -27.57
CA ILE A 571 16.92 4.81 -27.52
C ILE A 571 16.22 3.77 -28.39
N PRO A 572 16.87 3.27 -29.45
CA PRO A 572 16.40 2.11 -30.20
C PRO A 572 16.39 0.84 -29.34
N ILE A 573 15.33 0.05 -29.49
CA ILE A 573 15.28 -1.32 -28.98
C ILE A 573 14.78 -2.23 -30.10
N ASP A 574 15.72 -2.62 -30.97
CA ASP A 574 15.41 -3.21 -32.28
C ASP A 574 16.38 -4.33 -32.71
N GLY A 575 17.26 -4.76 -31.81
CA GLY A 575 18.31 -5.74 -32.11
C GLY A 575 19.37 -5.25 -33.10
N GLY A 576 19.45 -3.94 -33.33
CA GLY A 576 20.29 -3.32 -34.36
C GLY A 576 19.62 -3.39 -35.72
N ASN A 577 18.71 -2.46 -36.01
CA ASN A 577 18.16 -2.35 -37.35
C ASN A 577 19.11 -1.58 -38.28
N GLU A 578 19.50 -2.16 -39.41
CA GLU A 578 20.47 -1.56 -40.36
C GLU A 578 20.03 -0.21 -40.95
N ARG A 579 18.74 0.13 -40.88
CA ARG A 579 18.24 1.45 -41.33
C ARG A 579 18.25 2.51 -40.23
N VAL A 580 18.58 2.12 -39.01
CA VAL A 580 18.58 2.97 -37.80
C VAL A 580 20.01 3.24 -37.31
N ILE A 581 20.89 2.23 -37.39
CA ILE A 581 22.35 2.36 -37.25
C ILE A 581 22.86 3.27 -38.37
#